data_AF-A0A7D7VS67-F1
#
_entry.id   AF-A0A7D7VS67-F1
#
_cell.length_a   1.000
_cell.length_b   1.000
_cell.length_c   1.000
_cell.angle_alpha   90.00
_cell.angle_beta   90.00
_cell.angle_gamma   90.00
#
_symmetry.space_group_name_H-M   'P 1'
#
loop_
_entity.id
_entity.type
_entity.pdbx_description
1 polymer ?
#
loop_
_entity_poly.entity_id
_entity_poly.type
_entity_poly.pdbx_seq_one_letter_code
_entity_poly.pdbx_strand_id
1 'polypeptide(L)'
;MKFVRYADDIIVHCYLDWEAKRLLKAIRKRLEECHLRLNEEKTKLVYCQTYRRKRVRGYPKQFDFLGFTFKPRTTTYKEDGKYVLFLGYDCAISQKSKTRILNGWFKMKAQVNFMGIKRIIFQV
;
A
#
# COMPACT_ATOMS: atom_id res chain seq x y z
N MET A 1 -10.39 -18.45 -5.34
CA MET A 1 -10.13 -17.30 -4.44
C MET A 1 -8.61 -17.15 -4.31
N LYS A 2 -8.06 -15.95 -4.51
CA LYS A 2 -6.60 -15.71 -4.48
C LYS A 2 -6.26 -14.80 -3.31
N PHE A 3 -5.21 -15.10 -2.56
CA PHE A 3 -4.72 -14.27 -1.47
C PHE A 3 -3.19 -14.22 -1.47
N VAL A 4 -2.66 -13.19 -0.85
CA VAL A 4 -1.22 -12.98 -0.62
C VAL A 4 -1.02 -12.83 0.87
N ARG A 5 -0.01 -13.49 1.43
CA ARG A 5 0.33 -13.43 2.85
C ARG A 5 1.82 -13.17 3.03
N TYR A 6 2.13 -12.30 3.98
CA TYR A 6 3.47 -12.08 4.49
C TYR A 6 3.40 -11.97 6.02
N ALA A 7 4.01 -12.91 6.75
CA ALA A 7 3.90 -13.02 8.20
C ALA A 7 2.44 -12.96 8.70
N ASP A 8 2.04 -11.89 9.39
CA ASP A 8 0.69 -11.60 9.90
C ASP A 8 -0.17 -10.76 8.93
N ASP A 9 0.43 -10.12 7.92
CA ASP A 9 -0.29 -9.30 6.94
C ASP A 9 -0.84 -10.16 5.78
N ILE A 10 -2.13 -10.04 5.51
CA ILE A 10 -2.84 -10.81 4.47
C ILE A 10 -3.68 -9.88 3.59
N ILE A 11 -3.59 -10.06 2.27
CA ILE A 11 -4.50 -9.46 1.27
C ILE A 11 -5.32 -10.58 0.64
N VAL A 12 -6.63 -10.40 0.58
CA VAL A 12 -7.52 -11.35 -0.09
C VAL A 12 -8.26 -10.68 -1.24
N HIS A 13 -8.21 -11.29 -2.43
CA HIS A 13 -8.89 -10.80 -3.62
C HIS A 13 -10.29 -11.41 -3.72
N CYS A 14 -11.29 -10.53 -3.71
CA CYS A 14 -12.70 -10.87 -3.93
C CYS A 14 -13.23 -10.15 -5.17
N TYR A 15 -14.20 -10.75 -5.87
CA TYR A 15 -14.81 -10.13 -7.05
C TYR A 15 -16.06 -9.32 -6.67
N LEU A 16 -16.86 -9.84 -5.73
CA LEU A 16 -18.10 -9.23 -5.30
C LEU A 16 -17.99 -8.67 -3.87
N ASP A 17 -18.75 -7.61 -3.59
CA ASP A 17 -18.74 -6.96 -2.28
C ASP A 17 -19.29 -7.85 -1.16
N TRP A 18 -20.38 -8.57 -1.44
CA TRP A 18 -20.98 -9.49 -0.47
C TRP A 18 -20.05 -10.65 -0.14
N GLU A 19 -19.27 -11.13 -1.11
CA GLU A 19 -18.25 -12.17 -0.89
C GLU A 19 -17.17 -11.65 0.06
N ALA A 20 -16.68 -10.43 -0.17
CA ALA A 20 -15.66 -9.81 0.67
C ALA A 20 -16.13 -9.63 2.12
N LYS A 21 -17.38 -9.17 2.31
CA LYS A 21 -18.01 -9.01 3.64
C LYS A 21 -18.19 -10.35 4.34
N ARG A 22 -18.71 -11.36 3.62
CA ARG A 22 -18.89 -12.73 4.16
C ARG A 22 -17.56 -13.33 4.57
N LEU A 23 -16.54 -13.19 3.73
CA LEU A 23 -15.20 -13.71 4.00
C LEU A 23 -14.56 -13.01 5.21
N LEU A 24 -14.69 -11.69 5.31
CA LEU A 24 -14.19 -10.93 6.45
C LEU A 24 -14.80 -11.43 7.76
N LYS A 25 -16.10 -11.72 7.77
CA LYS A 25 -16.79 -12.31 8.94
C LYS A 25 -16.26 -13.70 9.27
N ALA A 26 -16.01 -14.54 8.25
CA ALA A 26 -15.45 -15.88 8.44
C ALA A 26 -14.01 -15.84 8.99
N ILE A 27 -13.16 -14.94 8.47
CA ILE A 27 -11.80 -14.75 8.96
C ILE A 27 -11.81 -14.28 10.41
N ARG A 28 -12.68 -13.32 10.75
CA ARG A 28 -12.84 -12.83 12.12
C ARG A 28 -13.16 -13.98 13.08
N LYS A 29 -14.18 -14.79 12.75
CA LYS A 29 -14.56 -15.96 13.55
C LYS A 29 -13.39 -16.95 13.71
N ARG A 30 -12.65 -17.24 12.63
CA ARG A 30 -11.52 -18.18 12.68
C ARG A 30 -10.37 -17.66 13.54
N LEU A 31 -10.10 -16.36 13.52
CA LEU A 31 -9.09 -15.76 14.40
C LEU A 31 -9.53 -15.84 15.86
N GLU A 32 -10.80 -15.58 16.16
CA GLU A 32 -11.36 -15.68 17.51
C GLU A 32 -11.25 -17.11 18.07
N GLU A 33 -11.51 -18.13 17.25
CA GLU A 33 -11.29 -19.55 17.59
C GLU A 33 -9.82 -19.85 17.95
N CYS A 34 -8.88 -19.13 17.35
CA CYS A 34 -7.45 -19.22 17.65
C CYS A 34 -7.00 -18.25 18.76
N HIS A 35 -7.93 -17.64 19.50
CA HIS A 35 -7.66 -16.62 20.52
C HIS A 35 -6.93 -15.37 20.01
N LEU A 36 -7.06 -15.07 18.71
CA LEU A 36 -6.53 -13.87 18.07
C LEU A 36 -7.66 -12.86 17.81
N ARG A 37 -7.36 -11.57 17.90
CA ARG A 37 -8.29 -10.49 17.55
C ARG A 37 -7.87 -9.82 16.25
N LEU A 38 -8.86 -9.53 15.41
CA LEU A 38 -8.66 -8.77 14.19
C LEU A 38 -8.53 -7.27 14.53
N ASN A 39 -7.49 -6.62 14.00
CA ASN A 39 -7.31 -5.17 14.18
C ASN A 39 -8.22 -4.41 13.21
N GLU A 40 -9.23 -3.71 13.74
CA GLU A 40 -10.23 -2.97 12.95
C GLU A 40 -9.66 -1.74 12.23
N GLU A 41 -8.60 -1.12 12.76
CA GLU A 41 -7.95 0.02 12.11
C GLU A 41 -7.14 -0.40 10.87
N LYS A 42 -6.50 -1.58 10.94
CA LYS A 42 -5.73 -2.14 9.82
C LYS A 42 -6.63 -2.81 8.78
N THR A 43 -7.69 -3.47 9.22
CA THR A 43 -8.56 -4.28 8.35
C THR A 43 -9.50 -3.38 7.56
N LYS A 44 -9.32 -3.34 6.23
CA LYS A 44 -10.13 -2.48 5.35
C LYS A 44 -10.62 -3.27 4.15
N LEU A 45 -11.89 -3.08 3.79
CA LEU A 45 -12.41 -3.46 2.48
C LEU A 45 -12.07 -2.33 1.50
N VAL A 46 -11.25 -2.63 0.51
CA VAL A 46 -10.71 -1.62 -0.42
C VAL A 46 -11.18 -1.91 -1.83
N TYR A 47 -11.66 -0.87 -2.50
CA TYR A 47 -12.10 -0.99 -3.88
C TYR A 47 -10.96 -0.66 -4.85
N CYS A 48 -10.50 -1.68 -5.57
CA CYS A 48 -9.46 -1.53 -6.59
C CYS A 48 -10.04 -0.94 -7.89
N GLN A 49 -10.19 0.39 -7.93
CA GLN A 49 -10.73 1.10 -9.08
C GLN A 49 -9.74 1.12 -10.26
N THR A 50 -10.21 0.68 -11.42
CA THR A 50 -9.48 0.75 -12.71
C THR A 50 -10.39 1.38 -13.77
N TYR A 51 -9.83 1.76 -14.93
CA TYR A 51 -10.62 2.33 -16.03
C TYR A 51 -11.75 1.41 -16.53
N ARG A 52 -11.55 0.09 -16.43
CA ARG A 52 -12.56 -0.93 -16.82
C ARG A 52 -13.67 -1.13 -15.80
N ARG A 53 -13.51 -0.61 -14.58
CA ARG A 53 -14.42 -0.87 -13.45
C ARG A 53 -15.30 0.34 -13.17
N LYS A 54 -16.59 0.08 -12.87
CA LYS A 54 -17.55 1.13 -12.49
C LYS A 54 -17.04 1.91 -11.28
N ARG A 55 -17.29 3.22 -11.24
CA ARG A 55 -16.95 4.05 -10.09
C ARG A 55 -17.87 3.69 -8.92
N VAL A 56 -17.31 3.09 -7.87
CA VAL A 56 -18.02 2.81 -6.61
C VAL A 56 -17.69 3.91 -5.59
N ARG A 57 -18.71 4.39 -4.88
CA ARG A 57 -18.59 5.34 -3.77
C ARG A 57 -18.63 4.58 -2.42
N GLY A 58 -18.10 5.19 -1.36
CA GLY A 58 -18.18 4.63 0.00
C GLY A 58 -17.06 3.67 0.41
N TYR A 59 -16.20 3.25 -0.52
CA TYR A 59 -15.02 2.43 -0.21
C TYR A 59 -13.72 3.24 -0.32
N PRO A 60 -12.77 3.04 0.59
CA PRO A 60 -11.42 3.52 0.37
C PRO A 60 -10.87 2.90 -0.92
N LYS A 61 -10.04 3.66 -1.63
CA LYS A 61 -9.44 3.23 -2.90
C LYS A 61 -7.95 2.92 -2.78
N GLN A 62 -7.37 3.17 -1.61
CA GLN A 62 -5.95 2.98 -1.36
C GLN A 62 -5.72 2.19 -0.08
N PHE A 63 -4.62 1.46 -0.05
CA PHE A 63 -4.12 0.77 1.13
C PHE A 63 -2.61 0.64 1.09
N ASP A 64 -2.01 0.46 2.27
CA ASP A 64 -0.59 0.20 2.41
C ASP A 64 -0.36 -1.29 2.66
N PHE A 65 0.67 -1.86 2.05
CA PHE A 65 1.12 -3.24 2.28
C PHE A 65 2.63 -3.32 2.09
N LEU A 66 3.34 -3.85 3.09
CA LEU A 66 4.81 -4.03 3.09
C LEU A 66 5.61 -2.78 2.69
N GLY A 67 5.14 -1.60 3.10
CA GLY A 67 5.80 -0.33 2.78
C GLY A 67 5.49 0.25 1.40
N PHE A 68 4.58 -0.36 0.63
CA PHE A 68 4.05 0.16 -0.63
C PHE A 68 2.61 0.63 -0.45
N THR A 69 2.24 1.70 -1.14
CA THR A 69 0.86 2.19 -1.22
C THR A 69 0.27 1.80 -2.56
N PHE A 70 -0.78 1.00 -2.52
CA PHE A 70 -1.60 0.60 -3.66
C PHE A 70 -2.74 1.59 -3.84
N LYS A 71 -2.90 2.16 -5.04
CA LYS A 71 -4.00 3.08 -5.35
C LYS A 71 -4.23 3.20 -6.87
N PRO A 72 -5.38 3.77 -7.31
CA PRO A 72 -5.56 4.11 -8.71
C PRO A 72 -4.51 5.12 -9.13
N ARG A 73 -3.81 4.83 -10.23
CA ARG A 73 -2.75 5.66 -10.78
C ARG A 73 -2.92 5.77 -12.28
N THR A 74 -2.63 6.95 -12.82
CA THR A 74 -2.57 7.12 -14.26
C THR A 74 -1.29 6.47 -14.77
N THR A 75 -1.45 5.51 -15.66
CA THR A 75 -0.39 4.76 -16.32
C THR A 75 -0.44 5.01 -17.81
N THR A 76 0.70 4.88 -18.48
CA THR A 76 0.81 5.02 -19.94
C THR A 76 1.09 3.67 -20.59
N TYR A 77 0.57 3.47 -21.79
CA TYR A 77 1.09 2.46 -22.71
C TYR A 77 1.33 3.09 -24.08
N LYS A 78 2.16 2.44 -24.91
CA LYS A 78 2.42 2.88 -26.28
C LYS A 78 1.45 2.19 -27.22
N GLU A 79 0.81 2.98 -28.07
CA GLU A 79 -0.08 2.53 -29.14
C GLU A 79 0.19 3.39 -30.36
N ASP A 80 0.55 2.77 -31.49
CA ASP A 80 0.87 3.46 -32.76
C ASP A 80 1.84 4.66 -32.61
N GLY A 81 2.90 4.47 -31.82
CA GLY A 81 3.92 5.49 -31.56
C GLY A 81 3.47 6.64 -30.64
N LYS A 82 2.22 6.63 -30.16
CA LYS A 82 1.67 7.61 -29.22
C LYS A 82 1.56 7.02 -27.82
N TYR A 83 1.70 7.87 -26.80
CA TYR A 83 1.45 7.48 -25.41
C TYR A 83 -0.01 7.72 -25.05
N VAL A 84 -0.72 6.66 -24.67
CA VAL A 84 -2.11 6.72 -24.23
C VAL A 84 -2.16 6.59 -22.71
N LEU A 85 -2.90 7.49 -22.06
CA LEU A 85 -3.11 7.51 -20.62
C LEU A 85 -4.34 6.68 -20.25
N PHE A 86 -4.22 5.82 -19.24
CA PHE A 86 -5.34 5.10 -18.66
C PHE A 86 -5.22 5.02 -17.14
N LEU A 87 -6.34 4.77 -16.47
CA LEU A 87 -6.36 4.58 -15.02
C LEU A 87 -6.11 3.11 -14.67
N GLY A 88 -4.88 2.81 -14.29
CA GLY A 88 -4.48 1.54 -13.70
C GLY A 88 -4.69 1.51 -12.18
N TYR A 89 -4.45 0.34 -11.57
CA TYR A 89 -4.34 0.19 -10.13
C TYR A 89 -2.98 -0.40 -9.83
N ASP A 90 -2.09 0.41 -9.26
CA ASP A 90 -0.67 0.09 -9.16
C ASP A 90 -0.11 0.53 -7.81
N CYS A 91 1.04 -0.03 -7.44
CA CYS A 91 1.73 0.24 -6.20
C CYS A 91 2.92 1.19 -6.42
N ALA A 92 3.24 1.98 -5.40
CA ALA A 92 4.54 2.65 -5.34
C ALA A 92 4.98 2.74 -3.88
N ILE A 93 6.26 2.98 -3.65
CA ILE A 93 6.77 3.15 -2.29
C ILE A 93 5.95 4.18 -1.51
N SER A 94 5.50 3.79 -0.32
CA SER A 94 4.70 4.65 0.56
C SER A 94 5.52 5.85 1.02
N GLN A 95 4.85 6.98 1.26
CA GLN A 95 5.54 8.17 1.77
C GLN A 95 6.22 7.90 3.12
N LYS A 96 5.56 7.11 3.99
CA LYS A 96 6.15 6.62 5.26
C LYS A 96 7.47 5.89 5.03
N SER A 97 7.54 5.02 4.02
CA SER A 97 8.77 4.28 3.72
C SER A 97 9.84 5.17 3.07
N LYS A 98 9.46 6.13 2.22
CA LYS A 98 10.41 7.14 1.71
C LYS A 98 11.04 7.94 2.84
N THR A 99 10.22 8.48 3.76
CA THR A 99 10.71 9.24 4.92
C THR A 99 11.62 8.40 5.80
N ARG A 100 11.27 7.13 6.06
CA ARG A 100 12.12 6.21 6.83
C ARG A 100 13.49 5.99 6.16
N ILE A 101 13.51 5.79 4.84
CA ILE A 101 14.75 5.59 4.08
C ILE A 101 15.60 6.87 4.10
N LEU A 102 15.00 8.04 3.84
CA LEU A 102 15.69 9.32 3.87
C LEU A 102 16.30 9.60 5.24
N ASN A 103 15.55 9.39 6.32
CA ASN A 103 16.04 9.56 7.68
C ASN A 103 17.19 8.60 8.02
N GLY A 104 17.10 7.34 7.57
CA GLY A 104 18.19 6.38 7.69
C GLY A 104 19.45 6.85 6.97
N TRP A 105 19.30 7.37 5.75
CA TRP A 105 20.42 7.92 4.98
C TRP A 105 21.05 9.14 5.66
N PHE A 106 20.26 10.08 6.16
CA PHE A 106 20.77 11.24 6.89
C PHE A 106 21.52 10.84 8.16
N LYS A 107 21.01 9.85 8.93
CA LYS A 107 21.69 9.31 10.11
C LYS A 107 23.02 8.66 9.76
N MET A 108 23.07 7.87 8.68
CA MET A 108 24.32 7.27 8.20
C MET A 108 25.32 8.32 7.72
N LYS A 109 24.88 9.35 6.97
CA LYS A 109 25.74 10.46 6.57
C LYS A 109 26.27 11.26 7.77
N ALA A 110 25.46 11.44 8.81
CA ALA A 110 25.92 12.09 10.05
C ALA A 110 26.99 11.25 10.78
N GLN A 111 26.86 9.91 10.82
CA GLN A 111 27.89 9.03 11.39
C GLN A 111 29.18 9.03 10.55
N VAL A 112 29.07 9.06 9.22
CA VAL A 112 30.24 9.16 8.33
C VAL A 112 30.92 10.54 8.45
N ASN A 113 30.14 11.62 8.59
CA ASN A 113 30.70 12.96 8.84
C ASN A 113 31.35 13.10 10.23
N PHE A 114 30.99 12.28 11.21
CA PHE A 114 31.73 12.18 12.49
C PHE A 114 33.08 11.46 12.34
N MET A 115 33.28 10.72 11.26
CA MET A 115 34.53 10.03 10.93
C MET A 115 35.34 10.73 9.82
N GLY A 116 34.84 11.88 9.33
CA GLY A 116 35.53 12.66 8.31
C GLY A 116 34.79 13.94 7.94
N ILE A 117 35.42 15.08 8.29
CA ILE A 117 35.23 16.42 7.74
C ILE A 117 33.93 17.14 8.18
N LYS A 118 34.15 18.08 9.12
CA LYS A 118 33.24 19.20 9.43
C LYS A 118 32.88 19.94 8.13
N ARG A 119 31.60 19.94 7.74
CA ARG A 119 31.01 21.04 6.96
C ARG A 119 29.65 21.39 7.54
N ILE A 120 29.69 22.40 8.40
CA ILE A 120 28.54 23.17 8.87
C ILE A 120 27.96 23.89 7.64
N ILE A 121 26.68 23.66 7.34
CA ILE A 121 25.85 24.64 6.64
C ILE A 121 24.48 24.62 7.32
N PHE A 122 24.23 25.65 8.12
CA PHE A 122 22.88 26.07 8.52
C PHE A 122 22.27 26.83 7.34
N GLN A 123 20.97 26.67 7.13
CA GLN A 123 20.17 27.65 6.40
C GLN A 123 18.85 27.85 7.15
N VAL A 124 18.53 29.12 7.37
CA VAL A 124 17.38 29.65 8.12
C VAL A 124 16.06 29.18 7.52
#